data_AF-A0A9N9F2Z5-F1
#
_entry.id   AF-A0A9N9F2Z5-F1
#
_cell.length_a   1.000
_cell.length_b   1.000
_cell.length_c   1.000
_cell.angle_alpha   90.00
_cell.angle_beta   90.00
_cell.angle_gamma   90.00
#
_symmetry.space_group_name_H-M   'P 1'
#
loop_
_entity.id
_entity.type
_entity.pdbx_description
1 polymer ?
#
loop_
_entity_poly.entity_id
_entity_poly.type
_entity_poly.pdbx_seq_one_letter_code
_entity_poly.pdbx_strand_id
1 'polypeptide(L)'
;MVKAQYLDKANIDTKPTFERSTDNKEPFFTFVREHDSRLVQDICDGLRPSFAKEIPQLYVNLASQCMNATPSERPSANRIQKLLDDWIKEELYINMFREADEVESKSLEYAH
;
A
#
# COMPACT_ATOMS: atom_id res chain seq x y z
N MET A 1 2.82 4.97 -6.17
CA MET A 1 1.60 4.11 -6.08
C MET A 1 1.50 3.35 -4.74
N VAL A 2 0.86 4.01 -3.78
CA VAL A 2 0.00 3.48 -2.71
C VAL A 2 0.65 2.72 -1.54
N LYS A 3 0.99 3.51 -0.51
CA LYS A 3 1.40 3.05 0.82
C LYS A 3 0.20 2.84 1.73
N ALA A 4 0.14 1.69 2.38
CA ALA A 4 -0.90 1.42 3.34
C ALA A 4 -0.27 0.90 4.67
N GLN A 5 -0.32 1.76 5.69
CA GLN A 5 0.16 1.62 7.05
C GLN A 5 -0.72 0.65 7.84
N TYR A 6 -0.19 -0.35 8.52
CA TYR A 6 -0.94 -1.01 9.60
C TYR A 6 -0.54 -0.32 10.92
N LEU A 7 -1.47 0.36 11.59
CA LEU A 7 -1.21 0.94 12.91
C LEU A 7 -1.31 -0.18 13.95
N ASP A 8 -0.17 -0.55 14.54
CA ASP A 8 -0.16 -1.39 15.74
C ASP A 8 0.54 -0.62 16.87
N LYS A 9 -0.24 -0.24 17.89
CA LYS A 9 0.28 0.34 19.13
C LYS A 9 0.64 -0.81 20.07
N ALA A 10 1.87 -1.32 20.01
CA ALA A 10 2.59 -1.87 21.16
C ALA A 10 3.90 -2.57 20.77
N ASN A 11 4.91 -2.39 21.64
CA ASN A 11 6.09 -3.22 21.87
C ASN A 11 7.34 -3.05 20.99
N ILE A 12 8.18 -2.14 21.48
CA ILE A 12 9.62 -2.26 21.79
C ILE A 12 10.18 -3.70 21.86
N ASP A 13 11.43 -3.80 21.39
CA ASP A 13 12.45 -4.86 21.54
C ASP A 13 12.36 -6.11 20.64
N THR A 14 13.10 -6.07 19.52
CA THR A 14 14.05 -7.15 19.13
C THR A 14 15.12 -6.62 18.16
N LYS A 15 16.40 -6.92 18.45
CA LYS A 15 17.63 -6.45 17.78
C LYS A 15 17.81 -6.97 16.33
N PRO A 16 18.57 -6.25 15.48
CA PRO A 16 18.80 -6.61 14.08
C PRO A 16 20.09 -7.42 13.85
N THR A 17 20.09 -8.31 12.85
CA THR A 17 21.16 -8.72 11.90
C THR A 17 20.73 -10.05 11.23
N PHE A 18 20.96 -10.39 9.96
CA PHE A 18 21.92 -9.98 8.92
C PHE A 18 21.35 -10.29 7.51
N GLU A 19 21.84 -9.57 6.50
CA GLU A 19 21.30 -9.34 5.14
C GLU A 19 21.61 -10.43 4.08
N ARG A 20 20.86 -10.40 2.96
CA ARG A 20 21.44 -10.59 1.61
C ARG A 20 20.83 -9.65 0.57
N SER A 21 21.59 -8.58 0.28
CA SER A 21 21.90 -7.93 -1.02
C SER A 21 20.98 -8.20 -2.23
N THR A 22 20.42 -7.14 -2.83
CA THR A 22 20.97 -6.42 -4.01
C THR A 22 19.92 -5.43 -4.53
N ASP A 23 20.27 -4.15 -4.63
CA ASP A 23 19.70 -3.11 -5.51
C ASP A 23 18.29 -3.35 -6.07
N ASN A 24 17.30 -3.11 -5.21
CA ASN A 24 16.06 -2.45 -5.59
C ASN A 24 15.67 -1.64 -4.36
N LYS A 25 15.65 -0.31 -4.47
CA LYS A 25 14.94 0.52 -3.49
C LYS A 25 13.46 0.21 -3.65
N GLU A 26 13.05 -0.88 -3.03
CA GLU A 26 11.68 -1.32 -2.88
C GLU A 26 10.92 -0.20 -2.14
N PRO A 27 9.76 0.25 -2.63
CA PRO A 27 9.01 1.37 -2.06
C PRO A 27 8.39 1.04 -0.67
N PHE A 28 8.71 -0.13 -0.12
CA PHE A 28 8.25 -0.64 1.16
C PHE A 28 9.39 -0.48 2.19
N PHE A 29 9.31 0.54 3.04
CA PHE A 29 10.20 0.65 4.19
C PHE A 29 9.98 -0.57 5.11
N THR A 30 11.03 -1.35 5.32
CA THR A 30 11.03 -2.63 6.02
C THR A 30 10.89 -2.45 7.52
N PHE A 31 9.66 -2.57 8.04
CA PHE A 31 9.47 -3.37 9.24
C PHE A 31 8.87 -4.69 8.77
N VAL A 32 9.74 -5.64 8.41
CA VAL A 32 9.31 -6.99 8.04
C VAL A 32 8.68 -7.59 9.29
N ARG A 33 7.35 -7.53 9.41
CA ARG A 33 6.68 -8.52 10.25
C ARG A 33 7.02 -9.86 9.61
N GLU A 34 7.72 -10.70 10.36
CA GLU A 34 7.95 -12.07 9.96
C GLU A 34 6.60 -12.67 9.54
N HIS A 35 6.58 -13.49 8.49
CA HIS A 35 5.38 -14.19 8.03
C HIS A 35 4.99 -15.26 9.06
N ASP A 36 4.64 -14.82 10.26
CA ASP A 36 4.31 -15.64 11.40
C ASP A 36 2.80 -15.95 11.42
N SER A 37 2.44 -16.95 12.20
CA SER A 37 1.04 -17.38 12.34
C SER A 37 0.12 -16.31 12.93
N ARG A 38 0.68 -15.33 13.64
CA ARG A 38 -0.07 -14.22 14.25
C ARG A 38 -0.55 -13.25 13.17
N LEU A 39 0.32 -12.90 12.21
CA LEU A 39 -0.06 -12.07 11.09
C LEU A 39 -1.15 -12.70 10.23
N VAL A 40 -1.08 -14.02 9.99
CA VAL A 40 -2.14 -14.74 9.25
C VAL A 40 -3.47 -14.64 9.99
N GLN A 41 -3.45 -14.81 11.32
CA GLN A 41 -4.63 -14.68 12.16
C GLN A 41 -5.20 -13.25 12.11
N ASP A 42 -4.37 -12.23 12.26
CA ASP A 42 -4.79 -10.84 12.18
C ASP A 42 -5.44 -10.51 10.82
N ILE A 43 -4.87 -11.00 9.71
CA ILE A 43 -5.44 -10.81 8.36
C ILE A 43 -6.80 -11.50 8.22
N CYS A 44 -6.94 -12.73 8.75
CA CYS A 44 -8.20 -13.46 8.80
C CYS A 44 -9.25 -12.72 9.65
N ASP A 45 -8.82 -12.10 10.74
CA ASP A 45 -9.66 -11.30 11.64
C ASP A 45 -9.99 -9.91 11.07
N GLY A 46 -9.45 -9.58 9.89
CA GLY A 46 -9.81 -8.38 9.14
C GLY A 46 -8.79 -7.26 9.19
N LEU A 47 -7.57 -7.51 9.69
CA LEU A 47 -6.47 -6.56 9.58
C LEU A 47 -6.24 -6.21 8.11
N ARG A 48 -6.37 -4.92 7.76
CA ARG A 48 -6.16 -4.37 6.42
C ARG A 48 -5.25 -3.15 6.48
N PRO A 49 -4.45 -2.92 5.43
CA PRO A 49 -3.48 -1.84 5.47
C PRO A 49 -4.22 -0.51 5.32
N SER A 50 -3.85 0.49 6.11
CA SER A 50 -4.47 1.82 6.14
C SER A 50 -3.74 2.80 5.24
N PHE A 51 -4.41 3.42 4.29
CA PHE A 51 -3.74 4.23 3.28
C PHE A 51 -3.22 5.56 3.84
N ALA A 52 -2.03 5.97 3.38
CA ALA A 52 -1.54 7.33 3.59
C ALA A 52 -2.48 8.35 2.95
N LYS A 53 -2.55 9.58 3.49
CA LYS A 53 -3.51 10.62 3.05
C LYS A 53 -3.18 11.19 1.68
N GLU A 54 -1.93 11.06 1.29
CA GLU A 54 -1.32 11.52 0.05
C GLU A 54 -1.78 10.67 -1.14
N ILE A 55 -2.34 9.50 -0.88
CA ILE A 55 -2.77 8.57 -1.92
C ILE A 55 -4.15 8.99 -2.43
N PRO A 56 -4.33 9.06 -3.77
CA PRO A 56 -5.62 9.40 -4.33
C PRO A 56 -6.72 8.45 -3.86
N GLN A 57 -7.81 9.03 -3.35
CA GLN A 57 -8.96 8.28 -2.82
C GLN A 57 -9.52 7.28 -3.83
N LEU A 58 -9.41 7.60 -5.13
CA LEU A 58 -9.79 6.73 -6.22
C LEU A 58 -9.08 5.37 -6.15
N TYR A 59 -7.77 5.36 -5.90
CA TYR A 59 -7.02 4.11 -5.74
C TYR A 59 -7.36 3.43 -4.41
N VAL A 60 -7.49 4.19 -3.32
CA VAL A 60 -7.87 3.65 -2.00
C VAL A 60 -9.17 2.85 -2.10
N ASN A 61 -10.16 3.37 -2.83
CA ASN A 61 -11.43 2.69 -3.06
C ASN A 61 -11.27 1.41 -3.90
N LEU A 62 -10.40 1.41 -4.91
CA LEU A 62 -10.10 0.22 -5.71
C LEU A 62 -9.40 -0.86 -4.88
N ALA A 63 -8.34 -0.48 -4.15
CA ALA A 63 -7.57 -1.39 -3.32
C ALA A 63 -8.43 -1.99 -2.19
N SER A 64 -9.32 -1.20 -1.60
CA SER A 64 -10.27 -1.67 -0.59
C SER A 64 -11.22 -2.73 -1.14
N GLN A 65 -11.73 -2.57 -2.36
CA GLN A 65 -12.55 -3.58 -3.04
C GLN A 65 -11.75 -4.86 -3.33
N CYS A 66 -10.50 -4.74 -3.76
CA CYS A 66 -9.63 -5.89 -4.02
C CYS A 66 -9.33 -6.69 -2.73
N MET A 67 -9.28 -6.02 -1.57
CA MET A 67 -8.98 -6.63 -0.27
C MET A 67 -10.23 -7.04 0.53
N ASN A 68 -11.41 -7.06 -0.12
CA ASN A 68 -12.63 -7.46 0.54
C ASN A 68 -12.52 -8.90 1.10
N ALA A 69 -12.99 -9.09 2.34
CA ALA A 69 -13.02 -10.40 2.99
C ALA A 69 -13.85 -11.42 2.18
N THR A 70 -14.94 -10.96 1.58
CA THR A 70 -15.82 -11.75 0.73
C THR A 70 -15.24 -11.87 -0.69
N PRO A 71 -14.84 -13.07 -1.15
CA PRO A 71 -14.21 -13.24 -2.46
C PRO A 71 -15.10 -12.82 -3.63
N SER A 72 -16.42 -12.99 -3.53
CA SER A 72 -17.37 -12.62 -4.59
C SER A 72 -17.57 -11.11 -4.75
N GLU A 73 -17.19 -10.31 -3.75
CA GLU A 73 -17.25 -8.85 -3.81
C GLU A 73 -15.97 -8.25 -4.42
N ARG A 74 -14.94 -9.08 -4.65
CA ARG A 74 -13.71 -8.63 -5.28
C ARG A 74 -13.93 -8.42 -6.78
N PRO A 75 -13.44 -7.31 -7.35
CA PRO A 75 -13.54 -7.08 -8.78
C PRO A 75 -12.68 -8.10 -9.55
N SER A 76 -13.13 -8.48 -10.74
CA SER A 76 -12.35 -9.35 -11.61
C SER A 76 -11.10 -8.64 -12.14
N ALA A 77 -10.05 -9.40 -12.42
CA ALA A 77 -8.81 -8.86 -13.01
C ALA A 77 -9.10 -8.09 -14.31
N ASN A 78 -10.03 -8.57 -15.15
CA ASN A 78 -10.44 -7.90 -16.38
C ASN A 78 -11.11 -6.55 -16.12
N ARG A 79 -11.89 -6.41 -15.04
CA ARG A 79 -12.50 -5.13 -14.63
C ARG A 79 -11.45 -4.14 -14.17
N ILE A 80 -10.48 -4.62 -13.37
CA ILE A 80 -9.36 -3.81 -12.88
C ILE A 80 -8.52 -3.32 -14.05
N GLN A 81 -8.14 -4.20 -14.98
CA GLN A 81 -7.35 -3.84 -16.16
C GLN A 81 -8.02 -2.72 -16.96
N LYS A 82 -9.31 -2.88 -17.30
CA LYS A 82 -10.05 -1.83 -18.03
C LYS A 82 -10.06 -0.50 -17.29
N LEU A 83 -10.25 -0.53 -15.97
CA LEU A 83 -10.26 0.69 -15.16
C LEU A 83 -8.89 1.39 -15.19
N LEU A 84 -7.81 0.63 -15.06
CA LEU A 84 -6.45 1.18 -15.13
C LEU A 84 -6.13 1.70 -16.53
N ASP A 85 -6.57 1.00 -17.58
CA ASP A 85 -6.45 1.43 -18.98
C ASP A 85 -7.19 2.75 -19.24
N ASP A 86 -8.31 2.98 -18.57
CA ASP A 86 -9.05 4.23 -18.68
C ASP A 86 -8.36 5.36 -17.89
N TRP A 87 -7.73 5.04 -16.76
CA TRP A 87 -6.96 6.04 -15.99
C TRP A 87 -5.74 6.56 -16.75
N ILE A 88 -5.06 5.71 -17.52
CA ILE A 88 -3.88 6.13 -18.30
C ILE A 88 -4.24 6.91 -19.58
N LYS A 89 -5.52 6.96 -19.98
CA LYS A 89 -5.96 7.71 -21.18
C LYS A 89 -6.35 9.14 -20.87
N GLU A 90 -6.77 9.42 -19.64
CA GLU A 90 -7.26 10.74 -19.23
C GLU A 90 -6.19 11.49 -18.45
N GLU A 91 -5.83 12.69 -18.91
CA GLU A 91 -4.83 13.54 -18.22
C GLU A 91 -5.20 13.83 -16.77
N LEU A 92 -6.50 13.89 -16.46
CA LEU A 92 -7.02 14.10 -15.11
C LEU A 92 -6.43 13.10 -14.10
N TYR A 93 -6.47 11.79 -14.42
CA TYR A 93 -5.99 10.77 -13.50
C TYR A 93 -4.45 10.75 -13.45
N ILE A 94 -3.79 10.93 -14.59
CA ILE A 94 -2.32 11.01 -14.67
C ILE A 94 -1.81 12.13 -13.75
N ASN A 95 -2.39 13.33 -13.84
CA ASN A 95 -2.00 14.46 -13.02
C ASN A 95 -2.27 14.20 -11.53
N MET A 96 -3.43 13.63 -11.19
CA MET A 96 -3.77 13.26 -9.81
C MET A 96 -2.74 12.28 -9.19
N PHE A 97 -2.28 11.27 -9.95
CA PHE A 97 -1.25 10.35 -9.46
C PHE A 97 0.13 11.01 -9.37
N ARG A 98 0.46 11.88 -10.32
CA ARG A 98 1.73 12.61 -10.34
C ARG A 98 1.82 13.59 -9.16
N GLU A 99 0.76 14.33 -8.86
CA GLU A 99 0.67 15.21 -7.70
C GLU A 99 0.84 14.45 -6.38
N ALA A 100 0.22 13.28 -6.26
CA ALA A 100 0.38 12.42 -5.09
C ALA A 100 1.83 11.97 -4.89
N ASP A 101 2.51 11.56 -5.98
CA ASP A 101 3.92 11.16 -5.92
C ASP A 101 4.84 12.36 -5.60
N GLU A 102 4.51 13.57 -6.06
CA GLU A 102 5.24 14.80 -5.71
C GLU A 102 5.07 15.20 -4.23
N VAL A 103 3.85 15.10 -3.69
CA VAL A 103 3.59 15.36 -2.27
C VAL A 103 4.37 14.39 -1.40
N GLU A 104 4.37 13.10 -1.77
CA GLU A 104 5.16 12.07 -1.08
C GLU A 104 6.67 12.41 -1.07
N SER A 105 7.22 12.85 -2.22
CA SER A 105 8.63 13.26 -2.32
C SER A 105 8.96 14.44 -1.40
N LYS A 106 8.10 15.46 -1.36
CA LYS A 106 8.29 16.66 -0.53
C LYS A 106 8.17 16.31 0.96
N SER A 107 7.19 15.49 1.34
CA SER A 107 7.01 15.05 2.73
C SER A 107 8.24 14.33 3.29
N LEU A 108 9.01 13.63 2.46
CA LEU A 108 10.27 12.99 2.84
C LEU A 108 11.43 13.99 2.97
N GLU A 109 11.45 15.06 2.17
CA GLU A 109 12.47 16.11 2.22
C GLU A 109 12.37 16.99 3.48
N TYR A 110 11.14 17.30 3.94
CA TYR A 110 10.90 18.11 5.15
C TYR A 110 10.99 17.32 6.47
N ALA A 111 11.21 16.00 6.43
CA ALA A 111 11.36 15.16 7.60
C ALA A 111 12.82 15.09 8.14
N HIS A 112 13.73 15.88 7.56
CA HIS A 112 15.13 16.06 7.97
C HIS A 112 15.35 17.44 8.60
#